data_AF-A0AAN4N1J6-F1
#
_entry.id   AF-A0AAN4N1J6-F1
#
_cell.length_a   1.000
_cell.length_b   1.000
_cell.length_c   1.000
_cell.angle_alpha   90.00
_cell.angle_beta   90.00
_cell.angle_gamma   90.00
#
_symmetry.space_group_name_H-M   'P 1'
#
loop_
_entity.id
_entity.type
_entity.pdbx_description
1 polymer ?
#
loop_
_entity_poly.entity_id
_entity_poly.type
_entity_poly.pdbx_seq_one_letter_code
_entity_poly.pdbx_strand_id
1 'polypeptide(L)'
;MNQAAKIVSDSLLGLDFKNVVIGDVVYTIKPPTIKIICRAIRHFSTVDMKGENIVEAMKEIPELTEGLLNGLSCFICGNEKLAKALENGTFEEVKDALEVCFSMVDISAFQCVSSMRNVSMLAARPKQ
;
A
#
# COMPACT_ATOMS: atom_id res chain seq x y z
N MET A 1 17.85 1.17 22.05
CA MET A 1 17.95 1.36 20.58
C MET A 1 16.68 2.07 20.12
N ASN A 2 16.78 3.10 19.26
CA ASN A 2 15.63 3.86 18.78
C ASN A 2 14.89 3.09 17.68
N GLN A 3 14.10 2.10 18.07
CA GLN A 3 13.37 1.20 17.16
C GLN A 3 12.39 1.96 16.25
N ALA A 4 11.78 3.04 16.75
CA ALA A 4 10.88 3.89 15.96
C ALA A 4 11.62 4.60 14.81
N ALA A 5 12.81 5.15 15.06
CA ALA A 5 13.61 5.77 14.01
C ALA A 5 14.05 4.77 12.94
N LYS A 6 14.35 3.52 13.33
CA LYS A 6 14.68 2.45 12.39
C LYS A 6 13.47 2.10 11.50
N ILE A 7 12.29 1.88 12.09
CA ILE A 7 11.06 1.56 11.33
C ILE A 7 10.75 2.65 10.30
N VAL A 8 10.78 3.92 10.73
CA VAL A 8 10.52 5.05 9.83
C VAL A 8 11.58 5.14 8.72
N SER A 9 12.86 4.99 9.06
CA SER A 9 13.95 5.01 8.08
C SER A 9 13.85 3.86 7.08
N ASP A 10 13.59 2.64 7.54
CA ASP A 10 13.50 1.45 6.68
C ASP A 10 12.30 1.57 5.72
N SER A 11 11.16 2.07 6.20
CA SER A 11 9.97 2.35 5.37
C SER A 11 10.24 3.44 4.32
N LEU A 12 10.85 4.57 4.71
CA LEU A 12 11.15 5.69 3.81
C LEU A 12 12.26 5.37 2.78
N LEU A 13 13.24 4.53 3.15
CA LEU A 13 14.30 4.07 2.26
C LEU A 13 13.85 2.88 1.39
N GLY A 14 12.63 2.36 1.59
CA GLY A 14 12.09 1.20 0.87
C GLY A 14 12.83 -0.10 1.18
N LEU A 15 13.43 -0.18 2.37
CA LEU A 15 14.03 -1.39 2.95
C LEU A 15 12.97 -2.28 3.61
N ASP A 16 11.83 -1.70 4.00
CA ASP A 16 10.63 -2.45 4.35
C ASP A 16 9.88 -2.83 3.07
N PHE A 17 9.63 -4.13 2.89
CA PHE A 17 8.88 -4.65 1.75
C PHE A 17 8.33 -6.04 2.07
N LYS A 18 7.28 -6.43 1.34
CA LYS A 18 6.72 -7.78 1.34
C LYS A 18 6.64 -8.30 -0.08
N ASN A 19 6.76 -9.60 -0.25
CA ASN A 19 6.61 -10.25 -1.54
C ASN A 19 5.27 -10.99 -1.59
N VAL A 20 4.65 -10.99 -2.76
CA VAL A 20 3.42 -11.72 -3.07
C VAL A 20 3.60 -12.48 -4.37
N VAL A 21 2.92 -13.60 -4.52
CA VAL A 21 2.96 -14.42 -5.74
C VAL A 21 1.60 -14.35 -6.41
N ILE A 22 1.57 -14.02 -7.70
CA ILE A 22 0.35 -13.90 -8.49
C ILE A 22 0.65 -14.49 -9.87
N GLY A 23 -0.05 -15.55 -10.26
CA GLY A 23 0.17 -16.23 -11.55
C GLY A 23 1.63 -16.67 -11.74
N ASP A 24 2.21 -17.34 -10.74
CA ASP A 24 3.61 -17.80 -10.71
C ASP A 24 4.70 -16.70 -10.79
N VAL A 25 4.33 -15.42 -10.71
CA VAL A 25 5.26 -14.28 -10.70
C VAL A 25 5.32 -13.66 -9.30
N VAL A 26 6.54 -13.39 -8.83
CA VAL A 26 6.79 -12.72 -7.56
C VAL A 26 6.78 -11.20 -7.75
N TYR A 27 5.94 -10.50 -7.00
CA TYR A 27 5.87 -9.04 -6.97
C TYR A 27 6.30 -8.52 -5.59
N THR A 28 7.09 -7.45 -5.59
CA THR A 28 7.52 -6.78 -4.36
C THR A 28 6.65 -5.56 -4.08
N ILE A 29 6.03 -5.56 -2.90
CA ILE A 29 5.21 -4.47 -2.39
C ILE A 29 6.05 -3.68 -1.38
N LYS A 30 6.17 -2.38 -1.61
CA LYS A 30 6.80 -1.42 -0.70
C LYS A 30 5.72 -0.58 -0.01
N PRO A 31 6.00 0.04 1.16
CA PRO A 31 5.11 1.01 1.77
C PRO A 31 4.66 2.06 0.75
N PRO A 32 3.36 2.15 0.44
CA PRO A 32 2.88 3.05 -0.60
C PRO A 32 2.82 4.48 -0.06
N THR A 33 3.19 5.44 -0.91
CA THR A 33 3.01 6.86 -0.59
C THR A 33 1.53 7.26 -0.69
N ILE A 34 1.13 8.36 -0.03
CA ILE A 34 -0.24 8.91 -0.11
C ILE A 34 -0.73 9.05 -1.55
N LYS A 35 0.15 9.50 -2.47
CA LYS A 35 -0.18 9.60 -3.90
C LYS A 35 -0.57 8.26 -4.52
N ILE A 36 0.14 7.19 -4.18
CA ILE A 36 -0.15 5.84 -4.69
C ILE A 36 -1.43 5.30 -4.07
N ILE A 37 -1.63 5.51 -2.77
CA ILE A 37 -2.87 5.15 -2.07
C ILE A 37 -4.08 5.82 -2.76
N CYS A 38 -4.04 7.12 -3.01
CA CYS A 38 -5.13 7.84 -3.68
C CYS A 38 -5.39 7.32 -5.11
N ARG A 39 -4.35 6.90 -5.84
CA ARG A 39 -4.51 6.28 -7.17
C ARG A 39 -5.23 4.94 -7.08
N ALA A 40 -4.83 4.09 -6.14
CA ALA A 40 -5.49 2.81 -5.92
C ALA A 40 -6.96 3.00 -5.51
N ILE A 41 -7.24 3.89 -4.56
CA ILE A 41 -8.61 4.22 -4.11
C ILE A 41 -9.48 4.72 -5.27
N ARG A 42 -8.94 5.53 -6.18
CA ARG A 42 -9.67 5.97 -7.37
C ARG A 42 -10.14 4.79 -8.22
N HIS A 43 -9.32 3.75 -8.38
CA HIS A 43 -9.71 2.55 -9.11
C HIS A 43 -10.69 1.68 -8.30
N PHE A 44 -10.50 1.57 -6.98
CA PHE A 44 -11.46 0.86 -6.13
C PHE A 44 -12.83 1.53 -6.09
N SER A 45 -12.92 2.85 -6.30
CA SER A 45 -14.20 3.56 -6.35
C SER A 45 -15.11 3.11 -7.51
N THR A 46 -14.57 2.40 -8.51
CA THR A 46 -15.36 1.82 -9.61
C THR A 46 -15.84 0.40 -9.31
N VAL A 47 -15.50 -0.15 -8.14
CA VAL A 47 -15.90 -1.48 -7.69
C VAL A 47 -16.97 -1.30 -6.61
N ASP A 48 -18.08 -2.03 -6.72
CA ASP A 48 -19.13 -2.02 -5.69
C ASP A 48 -18.66 -2.83 -4.47
N MET A 49 -17.81 -2.21 -3.65
CA MET A 49 -17.28 -2.77 -2.41
C MET A 49 -18.25 -2.49 -1.25
N LYS A 50 -18.83 -3.55 -0.68
CA LYS A 50 -19.73 -3.48 0.49
C LYS A 50 -19.11 -4.19 1.68
N GLY A 51 -18.95 -3.50 2.79
CA GLY A 51 -18.37 -4.03 4.02
C GLY A 51 -17.79 -2.93 4.90
N GLU A 52 -17.67 -3.16 6.21
CA GLU A 52 -17.12 -2.17 7.15
C GLU A 52 -15.58 -2.14 7.12
N ASN A 53 -14.97 -3.21 6.63
CA ASN A 53 -13.53 -3.35 6.46
C ASN A 53 -13.18 -4.01 5.12
N ILE A 54 -11.90 -3.92 4.73
CA ILE A 54 -11.38 -4.46 3.47
C ILE A 54 -11.68 -5.96 3.32
N VAL A 55 -11.55 -6.75 4.38
CA VAL A 55 -11.74 -8.20 4.31
C VAL A 55 -13.19 -8.55 3.99
N GLU A 56 -14.15 -7.83 4.57
CA GLU A 56 -15.57 -7.95 4.24
C GLU A 56 -15.88 -7.45 2.83
N ALA A 57 -15.36 -6.27 2.47
CA ALA A 57 -15.51 -5.68 1.16
C ALA A 57 -14.99 -6.59 0.03
N MET A 58 -13.94 -7.38 0.30
CA MET A 58 -13.39 -8.33 -0.66
C MET A 58 -14.17 -9.65 -0.74
N LYS A 59 -14.93 -10.05 0.29
CA LYS A 59 -15.79 -11.25 0.24
C LYS A 59 -17.01 -11.08 -0.64
N GLU A 60 -17.49 -9.85 -0.80
CA GLU A 60 -18.67 -9.55 -1.62
C GLU A 60 -18.35 -9.43 -3.11
N ILE A 61 -17.06 -9.44 -3.48
CA ILE A 61 -16.65 -9.34 -4.88
C ILE A 61 -16.64 -10.76 -5.49
N PRO A 62 -17.50 -11.04 -6.48
CA PRO A 62 -17.65 -12.39 -7.03
C PRO A 62 -16.51 -12.80 -7.97
N GLU A 63 -15.79 -11.83 -8.55
CA GLU A 63 -14.76 -12.07 -9.56
C GLU A 63 -13.72 -10.95 -9.62
N LEU A 64 -12.59 -11.23 -10.28
CA LEU A 64 -11.56 -10.22 -10.53
C LEU A 64 -12.10 -9.10 -11.43
N THR A 65 -12.19 -7.89 -10.88
CA THR A 65 -12.59 -6.71 -11.63
C THR A 65 -11.39 -5.89 -12.08
N GLU A 66 -11.54 -5.15 -13.17
CA GLU A 66 -10.48 -4.26 -13.68
C GLU A 66 -10.06 -3.22 -12.63
N GLY A 67 -11.01 -2.71 -11.84
CA GLY A 67 -10.74 -1.76 -10.76
C GLY A 67 -9.84 -2.35 -9.65
N LEU A 68 -10.03 -3.62 -9.30
CA LEU A 68 -9.15 -4.32 -8.35
C LEU A 68 -7.74 -4.46 -8.90
N LEU A 69 -7.60 -4.92 -10.14
CA LEU A 69 -6.31 -5.16 -10.78
C LEU A 69 -5.54 -3.85 -11.01
N ASN A 70 -6.21 -2.80 -11.46
CA ASN A 70 -5.62 -1.47 -11.61
C ASN A 70 -5.18 -0.89 -10.26
N GLY A 71 -5.97 -1.08 -9.21
CA GLY A 71 -5.62 -0.65 -7.85
C GLY A 71 -4.42 -1.41 -7.28
N LEU A 72 -4.39 -2.74 -7.44
CA LEU A 72 -3.25 -3.57 -7.03
C LEU A 72 -1.98 -3.23 -7.84
N SER A 73 -2.10 -3.03 -9.15
CA SER A 73 -0.99 -2.55 -9.99
C SER A 73 -0.43 -1.23 -9.46
N CYS A 74 -1.30 -0.31 -9.01
CA CYS A 74 -0.86 0.93 -8.40
C CYS A 74 -0.03 0.68 -7.13
N PHE A 75 -0.43 -0.25 -6.26
CA PHE A 75 0.38 -0.58 -5.08
C PHE A 75 1.74 -1.19 -5.42
N ILE A 76 1.82 -2.03 -6.45
CA ILE A 76 3.06 -2.72 -6.83
C ILE A 76 4.04 -1.77 -7.55
N CYS A 77 3.56 -1.03 -8.55
CA CYS A 77 4.44 -0.24 -9.45
C CYS A 77 4.08 1.25 -9.56
N GLY A 78 3.09 1.72 -8.79
CA GLY A 78 2.69 3.12 -8.72
C GLY A 78 1.75 3.60 -9.83
N ASN A 79 1.32 2.72 -10.74
CA ASN A 79 0.43 2.99 -11.87
C ASN A 79 -0.26 1.69 -12.34
N GLU A 80 -1.02 1.73 -13.43
CA GLU A 80 -1.88 0.62 -13.92
C GLU A 80 -1.17 -0.39 -14.85
N LYS A 81 0.15 -0.22 -15.11
CA LYS A 81 0.86 -1.00 -16.15
C LYS A 81 0.85 -2.52 -15.94
N LEU A 82 0.72 -2.99 -14.70
CA LEU A 82 0.73 -4.42 -14.39
C LEU A 82 -0.66 -5.05 -14.38
N ALA A 83 -1.75 -4.28 -14.52
CA ALA A 83 -3.11 -4.80 -14.39
C ALA A 83 -3.37 -6.03 -15.27
N LYS A 84 -2.96 -5.99 -16.55
CA LYS A 84 -3.08 -7.12 -17.48
C LYS A 84 -2.24 -8.34 -17.09
N ALA A 85 -1.08 -8.14 -16.47
CA ALA A 85 -0.25 -9.25 -16.01
C ALA A 85 -0.87 -9.93 -14.78
N LEU A 86 -1.55 -9.15 -13.94
CA LEU A 86 -2.23 -9.62 -12.73
C LEU A 86 -3.51 -10.42 -13.05
N GLU A 87 -4.10 -10.28 -14.25
CA GLU A 87 -5.22 -11.12 -14.73
C GLU A 87 -4.86 -12.61 -14.79
N ASN A 88 -3.57 -12.96 -14.91
CA ASN A 88 -3.13 -14.35 -14.92
C ASN A 88 -3.19 -15.01 -13.54
N GLY A 89 -3.38 -14.23 -12.48
CA GLY A 89 -3.51 -14.73 -11.12
C GLY A 89 -4.93 -15.14 -10.77
N THR A 90 -5.06 -15.94 -9.72
CA THR A 90 -6.38 -16.28 -9.17
C THR A 90 -6.93 -15.15 -8.31
N PHE A 91 -8.25 -15.16 -8.07
CA PHE A 91 -8.88 -14.17 -7.20
C PHE A 91 -8.29 -14.19 -5.77
N GLU A 92 -8.01 -15.38 -5.22
CA GLU A 92 -7.41 -15.50 -3.89
C GLU A 92 -5.98 -14.93 -3.84
N GLU A 93 -5.15 -15.15 -4.87
CA GLU A 93 -3.82 -14.55 -4.94
C GLU A 93 -3.87 -13.01 -4.95
N VAL A 94 -4.81 -12.44 -5.70
CA VAL A 94 -5.00 -10.98 -5.76
C VAL A 94 -5.54 -10.44 -4.45
N LYS A 95 -6.44 -11.18 -3.77
CA LYS A 95 -6.95 -10.82 -2.45
C LYS A 95 -5.85 -10.83 -1.40
N ASP A 96 -5.07 -11.91 -1.32
CA ASP A 96 -3.92 -12.01 -0.42
C ASP A 96 -2.93 -10.88 -0.69
N ALA A 97 -2.68 -10.55 -1.96
CA ALA A 97 -1.81 -9.45 -2.33
C ALA A 97 -2.34 -8.08 -1.89
N LEU A 98 -3.65 -7.86 -1.97
CA LEU A 98 -4.30 -6.63 -1.50
C LEU A 98 -4.24 -6.54 0.03
N GLU A 99 -4.50 -7.62 0.76
CA GLU A 99 -4.33 -7.66 2.23
C GLU A 99 -2.89 -7.31 2.64
N VAL A 100 -1.90 -7.83 1.92
CA VAL A 100 -0.50 -7.46 2.10
C VAL A 100 -0.30 -5.97 1.81
N CYS A 101 -0.83 -5.43 0.72
CA CYS A 101 -0.75 -4.00 0.41
C CYS A 101 -1.30 -3.13 1.55
N PHE A 102 -2.49 -3.46 2.07
CA PHE A 102 -3.10 -2.71 3.16
C PHE A 102 -2.32 -2.84 4.47
N SER A 103 -1.71 -4.00 4.74
CA SER A 103 -0.80 -4.16 5.89
C SER A 103 0.46 -3.29 5.79
N MET A 104 0.85 -2.90 4.57
CA MET A 104 2.00 -2.03 4.29
C MET A 104 1.61 -0.54 4.24
N VAL A 105 0.31 -0.21 4.26
CA VAL A 105 -0.17 1.17 4.45
C VAL A 105 0.07 1.54 5.91
N ASP A 106 1.26 2.06 6.16
CA ASP A 106 1.71 2.32 7.51
C ASP A 106 1.11 3.62 8.07
N ILE A 107 0.38 3.50 9.19
CA ILE A 107 -0.09 4.64 9.99
C ILE A 107 1.12 5.37 10.62
N SER A 108 2.32 4.78 10.61
CA SER A 108 3.55 5.36 11.14
C SER A 108 3.93 6.69 10.50
N ALA A 109 3.54 6.97 9.25
CA ALA A 109 3.71 8.31 8.67
C ALA A 109 2.95 9.37 9.49
N PHE A 110 1.74 9.05 9.95
CA PHE A 110 0.96 9.89 10.86
C PHE A 110 1.51 9.89 12.29
N GLN A 111 2.05 8.75 12.78
CA GLN A 111 2.72 8.69 14.08
C GLN A 111 4.06 9.44 14.10
N CYS A 112 4.75 9.54 12.96
CA CYS A 112 5.95 10.35 12.78
C CYS A 112 5.57 11.81 12.94
N VAL A 113 4.51 12.29 12.27
CA VAL A 113 3.96 13.64 12.43
C VAL A 113 3.52 13.93 13.87
N SER A 114 2.87 12.97 14.56
CA SER A 114 2.53 13.17 15.98
C SER A 114 3.78 13.21 16.89
N SER A 115 4.85 12.51 16.50
CA SER A 115 6.17 12.53 17.17
C SER A 115 7.04 13.73 16.75
N MET A 116 6.67 14.49 15.71
CA MET A 116 7.43 15.62 15.15
C MET A 116 7.54 16.83 16.07
N ARG A 117 6.91 16.83 17.26
CA ARG A 117 7.19 17.85 18.29
C ARG A 117 8.69 17.98 18.62
N ASN A 118 9.47 16.91 18.38
CA ASN A 118 10.93 16.89 18.50
C ASN A 118 11.71 17.12 17.18
N VAL A 119 11.07 17.01 16.00
CA VAL A 119 11.73 17.16 14.67
C VAL A 119 11.79 18.63 14.21
N SER A 120 10.97 19.51 14.79
CA SER A 120 11.16 20.96 14.68
C SER A 120 12.58 21.41 15.03
N MET A 121 13.30 20.67 15.88
CA MET A 121 14.71 20.90 16.23
C MET A 121 15.71 20.46 15.15
N LEU A 122 15.30 19.66 14.15
CA LEU A 122 16.14 19.19 13.04
C LEU A 122 15.99 20.02 11.76
N ALA A 123 14.81 20.61 11.51
CA ALA A 123 14.53 21.25 10.23
C ALA A 123 14.98 22.71 10.12
N ALA A 124 15.09 23.46 11.22
CA ALA A 124 15.70 24.79 11.24
C ALA A 124 15.81 25.30 12.67
N ARG A 125 17.01 25.60 13.15
CA ARG A 125 17.15 26.70 14.10
C ARG A 125 17.13 27.98 13.29
N PRO A 126 16.26 28.97 13.58
CA PRO A 126 16.43 30.29 12.99
C PRO A 126 17.86 30.76 13.30
N LYS A 127 18.61 31.17 12.27
CA LYS A 127 19.89 31.84 12.50
C LYS A 127 19.59 33.11 13.29
N GLN A 128 20.24 33.26 14.44
CA GLN A 128 20.26 34.51 15.21
C GLN A 128 20.82 35.63 14.35
#